data_AF-A0A5N6VHM8-F1
#
_entry.id   AF-A0A5N6VHM8-F1
#
_cell.length_a   1.000
_cell.length_b   1.000
_cell.length_c   1.000
_cell.angle_alpha   90.00
_cell.angle_beta   90.00
_cell.angle_gamma   90.00
#
_symmetry.space_group_name_H-M   'P 1'
#
loop_
_entity.id
_entity.type
_entity.pdbx_description
1 polymer ?
#
loop_
_entity_poly.entity_id
_entity_poly.type
_entity_poly.pdbx_seq_one_letter_code
_entity_poly.pdbx_strand_id
1 'polypeptide(L)'
;MKTMARNVVPTSESILCNAAPLPESILRLPAQTAVKALQVRCLSILADDCNRLRYTLSRDAVNLLDTCQALKKSGYKQEWVDRLAGNELLHSYAETLTEILSYNDLLKLALLTWHFDGSFNGPKARPPSRELLIFLSPPTYDCEQLCKTLWERYNHRHAREETLEHFVAKFVRLLSTLEYEFGLLFFVR
;
A
#
# COMPACT_ATOMS: atom_id res chain seq x y z
N MET A 1 67.98 -14.47 -22.96
CA MET A 1 67.13 -13.36 -23.43
C MET A 1 65.81 -13.38 -22.66
N LYS A 2 65.53 -12.30 -21.93
CA LYS A 2 64.25 -12.03 -21.24
C LYS A 2 63.27 -11.40 -22.24
N THR A 3 62.05 -11.89 -22.36
CA THR A 3 60.81 -11.11 -22.66
C THR A 3 59.60 -12.05 -22.57
N MET A 4 58.85 -12.01 -21.48
CA MET A 4 57.62 -11.24 -21.23
C MET A 4 56.36 -12.11 -21.36
N ALA A 5 55.89 -12.57 -20.20
CA ALA A 5 54.53 -13.04 -19.99
C ALA A 5 53.55 -11.89 -20.31
N ARG A 6 52.63 -12.12 -21.24
CA ARG A 6 51.46 -11.26 -21.40
C ARG A 6 50.49 -11.57 -20.27
N ASN A 7 50.55 -10.72 -19.25
CA ASN A 7 49.44 -10.53 -18.31
C ASN A 7 48.24 -10.01 -19.11
N VAL A 8 47.32 -10.90 -19.47
CA VAL A 8 45.97 -10.49 -19.84
C VAL A 8 45.26 -10.21 -18.53
N VAL A 9 45.25 -8.92 -18.17
CA VAL A 9 44.40 -8.37 -17.11
C VAL A 9 42.96 -8.77 -17.47
N PRO A 10 42.21 -9.47 -16.59
CA PRO A 10 40.78 -9.57 -16.76
C PRO A 10 40.24 -8.15 -16.62
N THR A 11 39.81 -7.58 -17.74
CA THR A 11 39.08 -6.33 -17.78
C THR A 11 37.94 -6.47 -16.80
N SER A 12 37.98 -5.69 -15.72
CA SER A 12 36.90 -5.59 -14.76
C SER A 12 35.68 -5.07 -15.51
N GLU A 13 34.92 -5.97 -16.12
CA GLU A 13 33.52 -5.74 -16.40
C GLU A 13 32.92 -5.32 -15.08
N SER A 14 32.65 -4.03 -14.95
CA SER A 14 31.96 -3.50 -13.80
C SER A 14 30.60 -4.18 -13.80
N ILE A 15 30.49 -5.17 -12.91
CA ILE A 15 29.25 -5.72 -12.38
C ILE A 15 28.51 -4.52 -11.75
N LEU A 16 27.91 -3.69 -12.60
CA LEU A 16 26.86 -2.77 -12.18
C LEU A 16 25.70 -3.69 -11.85
N CYS A 17 25.61 -4.03 -10.56
CA CYS A 17 24.50 -4.73 -9.96
C CYS A 17 23.20 -3.99 -10.29
N ASN A 18 22.56 -4.37 -11.40
CA ASN A 18 21.14 -4.19 -11.57
C ASN A 18 20.50 -4.97 -10.43
N ALA A 19 20.11 -4.29 -9.35
CA ALA A 19 19.43 -4.94 -8.24
C ALA A 19 18.22 -5.67 -8.83
N ALA A 20 18.22 -7.00 -8.72
CA ALA A 20 17.12 -7.81 -9.22
C ALA A 20 15.80 -7.30 -8.62
N PRO A 21 14.69 -7.31 -9.38
CA PRO A 21 13.43 -6.86 -8.83
C PRO A 21 13.06 -7.63 -7.56
N LEU A 22 12.44 -6.94 -6.60
CA LEU A 22 11.97 -7.60 -5.40
C LEU A 22 10.95 -8.67 -5.78
N PRO A 23 10.97 -9.86 -5.14
CA PRO A 23 9.89 -10.82 -5.32
C PRO A 23 8.52 -10.23 -4.96
N GLU A 24 7.49 -10.52 -5.77
CA GLU A 24 6.12 -10.06 -5.48
C GLU A 24 5.63 -10.47 -4.10
N SER A 25 6.06 -11.63 -3.60
CA SER A 25 5.74 -12.11 -2.25
C SER A 25 6.17 -11.13 -1.15
N ILE A 26 7.25 -10.38 -1.36
CA ILE A 26 7.73 -9.33 -0.44
C ILE A 26 6.85 -8.07 -0.55
N LEU A 27 6.26 -7.82 -1.72
CA LEU A 27 5.41 -6.64 -1.97
C LEU A 27 3.97 -6.83 -1.51
N ARG A 28 3.43 -8.05 -1.61
CA ARG A 28 2.01 -8.31 -1.38
C ARG A 28 1.54 -7.93 0.02
N LEU A 29 2.22 -8.39 1.06
CA LEU A 29 1.76 -8.14 2.44
C LEU A 29 1.77 -6.64 2.79
N PRO A 30 2.84 -5.88 2.47
CA PRO A 30 2.81 -4.42 2.60
C PRO A 30 1.72 -3.77 1.74
N ALA A 31 1.57 -4.17 0.48
CA ALA A 31 0.53 -3.61 -0.39
C ALA A 31 -0.88 -3.83 0.17
N GLN A 32 -1.16 -5.01 0.74
CA GLN A 32 -2.41 -5.31 1.41
C GLN A 32 -2.63 -4.38 2.62
N THR A 33 -1.59 -4.08 3.40
CA THR A 33 -1.69 -3.12 4.51
C THR A 33 -2.07 -1.71 4.01
N ALA A 34 -1.49 -1.22 2.92
CA ALA A 34 -1.90 0.03 2.29
C ALA A 34 -3.36 -0.01 1.81
N VAL A 35 -3.79 -1.09 1.16
CA VAL A 35 -5.19 -1.26 0.72
C VAL A 35 -6.14 -1.29 1.92
N LYS A 36 -5.82 -2.00 3.00
CA LYS A 36 -6.64 -2.00 4.23
C LYS A 36 -6.85 -0.59 4.77
N ALA A 37 -5.79 0.23 4.78
CA ALA A 37 -5.88 1.59 5.26
C ALA A 37 -6.77 2.47 4.35
N LEU A 38 -6.71 2.25 3.03
CA LEU A 38 -7.60 2.90 2.06
C LEU A 38 -9.07 2.48 2.23
N GLN A 39 -9.32 1.19 2.47
CA GLN A 39 -10.67 0.67 2.76
C GLN A 39 -11.24 1.29 4.03
N VAL A 40 -10.43 1.41 5.09
CA VAL A 40 -10.83 2.09 6.33
C VAL A 40 -11.24 3.53 6.06
N ARG A 41 -10.45 4.28 5.25
CA ARG A 41 -10.84 5.63 4.82
C ARG A 41 -12.21 5.63 4.15
N CYS A 42 -12.42 4.79 3.13
CA CYS A 42 -13.68 4.71 2.40
C CYS A 42 -14.87 4.41 3.34
N LEU A 43 -14.71 3.43 4.21
CA LEU A 43 -15.75 3.03 5.16
C LEU A 43 -16.03 4.12 6.21
N SER A 44 -15.00 4.81 6.70
CA SER A 44 -15.20 5.92 7.64
C SER A 44 -15.93 7.11 7.01
N ILE A 45 -15.80 7.33 5.70
CA ILE A 45 -16.61 8.31 4.96
C ILE A 45 -18.06 7.81 4.83
N LEU A 46 -18.24 6.58 4.34
CA LEU A 46 -19.57 5.96 4.18
C LEU A 46 -20.37 5.90 5.49
N ALA A 47 -19.70 5.61 6.61
CA ALA A 47 -20.33 5.50 7.92
C ALA A 47 -20.86 6.84 8.46
N ASP A 48 -20.28 7.96 8.04
CA ASP A 48 -20.74 9.30 8.42
C ASP A 48 -21.89 9.77 7.52
N ASP A 49 -21.90 9.34 6.25
CA ASP A 49 -22.85 9.83 5.26
C ASP A 49 -24.19 9.07 5.22
N CYS A 50 -24.23 7.77 5.56
CA CYS A 50 -25.45 6.98 5.30
C CYS A 50 -25.79 5.92 6.35
N ASN A 51 -26.52 6.34 7.39
CA ASN A 51 -27.07 5.42 8.40
C ASN A 51 -28.02 4.36 7.82
N ARG A 52 -28.64 4.62 6.66
CA ARG A 52 -29.59 3.69 6.01
C ARG A 52 -28.90 2.47 5.39
N LEU A 53 -27.62 2.56 5.02
CA LEU A 53 -26.86 1.42 4.47
C LEU A 53 -26.82 0.24 5.44
N ARG A 54 -26.87 0.50 6.75
CA ARG A 54 -26.84 -0.56 7.76
C ARG A 54 -27.99 -1.57 7.64
N TYR A 55 -29.12 -1.17 7.06
CA TYR A 55 -30.27 -2.06 6.88
C TYR A 55 -30.15 -2.99 5.68
N THR A 56 -29.24 -2.71 4.75
CA THR A 56 -29.06 -3.48 3.51
C THR A 56 -27.79 -4.33 3.53
N LEU A 57 -26.89 -4.11 4.50
CA LEU A 57 -25.62 -4.80 4.62
C LEU A 57 -25.72 -6.05 5.50
N SER A 58 -24.82 -7.01 5.27
CA SER A 58 -24.64 -8.15 6.18
C SER A 58 -24.18 -7.71 7.57
N ARG A 59 -24.37 -8.58 8.57
CA ARG A 59 -23.94 -8.29 9.96
C ARG A 59 -22.45 -7.98 10.05
N ASP A 60 -21.62 -8.69 9.31
CA ASP A 60 -20.17 -8.52 9.32
C ASP A 60 -19.75 -7.20 8.65
N ALA A 61 -20.43 -6.83 7.56
CA ALA A 61 -20.22 -5.54 6.90
C ALA A 61 -20.63 -4.36 7.79
N VAL A 62 -21.76 -4.48 8.52
CA VAL A 62 -22.18 -3.48 9.52
C VAL A 62 -21.15 -3.38 10.64
N ASN A 63 -20.67 -4.51 11.17
CA ASN A 63 -19.66 -4.52 12.22
C ASN A 63 -18.34 -3.85 11.77
N LEU A 64 -17.91 -4.11 10.53
CA LEU A 64 -16.74 -3.47 9.93
C LEU A 64 -16.96 -1.94 9.80
N LEU A 65 -18.14 -1.52 9.31
CA LEU A 65 -18.50 -0.11 9.16
C LEU A 65 -18.49 0.63 10.51
N ASP A 66 -19.11 0.05 11.54
CA ASP A 66 -19.17 0.60 12.89
C ASP A 66 -17.78 0.67 13.53
N THR A 67 -16.94 -0.34 13.29
CA THR A 67 -15.54 -0.34 13.75
C THR A 67 -14.74 0.80 13.10
N CYS A 68 -14.87 1.01 11.79
CA CYS A 68 -14.22 2.13 11.09
C CYS A 68 -14.72 3.50 11.57
N GLN A 69 -16.02 3.62 11.90
CA GLN A 69 -16.57 4.85 12.47
C GLN A 69 -16.02 5.12 13.87
N ALA A 70 -15.98 4.10 14.73
CA ALA A 70 -15.46 4.21 16.08
C ALA A 70 -13.95 4.52 16.06
N LEU A 71 -13.18 3.88 15.17
CA LEU A 71 -11.76 4.18 14.95
C LEU A 71 -11.55 5.67 14.67
N LYS A 72 -12.27 6.22 13.67
CA LYS A 72 -12.17 7.65 13.32
C LYS A 72 -12.54 8.55 14.50
N LYS A 73 -13.69 8.30 15.15
CA LYS A 73 -14.15 9.07 16.33
C LYS A 73 -13.18 9.01 17.51
N SER A 74 -12.46 7.91 17.66
CA SER A 74 -11.46 7.73 18.72
C SER A 74 -10.15 8.48 18.48
N GLY A 75 -9.92 9.00 17.26
CA GLY A 75 -8.61 9.55 16.87
C GLY A 75 -7.57 8.46 16.61
N TYR A 76 -8.02 7.32 16.06
CA TYR A 76 -7.18 6.16 15.69
C TYR A 76 -6.49 5.51 16.89
N LYS A 77 -7.23 5.22 17.97
CA LYS A 77 -6.69 4.49 19.13
C LYS A 77 -6.36 3.04 18.77
N GLN A 78 -5.29 2.52 19.37
CA GLN A 78 -4.78 1.17 19.11
C GLN A 78 -5.83 0.08 19.31
N GLU A 79 -6.71 0.20 20.31
CA GLU A 79 -7.78 -0.77 20.58
C GLU A 79 -8.70 -1.03 19.36
N TRP A 80 -8.95 0.00 18.54
CA TRP A 80 -9.79 -0.10 17.35
C TRP A 80 -8.98 -0.57 16.15
N VAL A 81 -7.69 -0.25 16.09
CA VAL A 81 -6.74 -0.80 15.10
C VAL A 81 -6.62 -2.32 15.28
N ASP A 82 -6.52 -2.81 16.51
CA ASP A 82 -6.44 -4.24 16.81
C ASP A 82 -7.74 -4.97 16.43
N ARG A 83 -8.90 -4.34 16.64
CA ARG A 83 -10.20 -4.87 16.19
C ARG A 83 -10.29 -4.97 14.66
N LEU A 84 -9.79 -3.97 13.93
CA LEU A 84 -9.71 -4.01 12.47
C LEU A 84 -8.75 -5.10 11.98
N ALA A 85 -7.64 -5.32 12.69
CA ALA A 85 -6.67 -6.36 12.36
C ALA A 85 -7.29 -7.76 12.29
N GLY A 86 -8.27 -8.03 13.16
CA GLY A 86 -9.00 -9.29 13.23
C GLY A 86 -10.22 -9.39 12.31
N ASN A 87 -10.54 -8.37 11.51
CA ASN A 87 -11.72 -8.39 10.66
C ASN A 87 -11.45 -9.15 9.35
N GLU A 88 -12.10 -10.30 9.18
CA GLU A 88 -11.90 -11.18 8.01
C GLU A 88 -12.37 -10.56 6.70
N LEU A 89 -13.48 -9.79 6.70
CA LEU A 89 -13.96 -9.10 5.50
C LEU A 89 -12.94 -8.07 5.00
N LEU A 90 -12.41 -7.25 5.91
CA LEU A 90 -11.37 -6.27 5.57
C LEU A 90 -10.15 -6.98 4.95
N HIS A 91 -9.74 -8.11 5.52
CA HIS A 91 -8.63 -8.89 4.97
C HIS A 91 -8.94 -9.46 3.59
N SER A 92 -10.10 -10.10 3.41
CA SER A 92 -10.51 -10.73 2.16
C SER A 92 -10.62 -9.72 1.02
N TYR A 93 -11.17 -8.53 1.28
CA TYR A 93 -11.22 -7.47 0.27
C TYR A 93 -9.82 -6.98 -0.11
N ALA A 94 -8.91 -6.83 0.86
CA ALA A 94 -7.53 -6.42 0.55
C ALA A 94 -6.78 -7.48 -0.27
N GLU A 95 -6.98 -8.77 0.02
CA GLU A 95 -6.43 -9.86 -0.80
C GLU A 95 -6.98 -9.80 -2.23
N THR A 96 -8.30 -9.78 -2.39
CA THR A 96 -8.97 -9.71 -3.70
C THR A 96 -8.46 -8.52 -4.53
N LEU A 97 -8.38 -7.33 -3.92
CA LEU A 97 -7.92 -6.13 -4.61
C LEU A 97 -6.44 -6.18 -4.98
N THR A 98 -5.59 -6.83 -4.17
CA THR A 98 -4.15 -6.91 -4.47
C THR A 98 -3.80 -8.00 -5.48
N GLU A 99 -4.64 -9.03 -5.64
CA GLU A 99 -4.46 -10.09 -6.64
C GLU A 99 -4.52 -9.60 -8.08
N ILE A 100 -5.28 -8.51 -8.33
CA ILE A 100 -5.47 -7.95 -9.67
C ILE A 100 -4.44 -6.87 -10.03
N LEU A 101 -3.55 -6.51 -9.09
CA LEU A 101 -2.61 -5.40 -9.28
C LEU A 101 -1.36 -5.83 -10.05
N SER A 102 -0.86 -4.91 -10.87
CA SER A 102 0.45 -5.09 -11.49
C SER A 102 1.57 -5.03 -10.45
N TYR A 103 2.72 -5.62 -10.77
CA TYR A 103 3.93 -5.48 -9.95
C TYR A 103 4.23 -4.02 -9.57
N ASN A 104 4.05 -3.09 -10.51
CA ASN A 104 4.36 -1.68 -10.30
C ASN A 104 3.41 -1.01 -9.32
N ASP A 105 2.16 -1.47 -9.27
CA ASP A 105 1.15 -0.96 -8.36
C ASP A 105 1.34 -1.55 -6.97
N LEU A 106 1.62 -2.86 -6.90
CA LEU A 106 2.05 -3.52 -5.66
C LEU A 106 3.27 -2.83 -5.06
N LEU A 107 4.28 -2.50 -5.87
CA LEU A 107 5.48 -1.81 -5.40
C LEU A 107 5.15 -0.41 -4.85
N LYS A 108 4.29 0.37 -5.52
CA LYS A 108 3.89 1.70 -5.03
C LYS A 108 3.19 1.62 -3.69
N LEU A 109 2.26 0.68 -3.53
CA LEU A 109 1.54 0.45 -2.27
C LEU A 109 2.47 -0.09 -1.17
N ALA A 110 3.39 -0.99 -1.51
CA ALA A 110 4.37 -1.49 -0.56
C ALA A 110 5.31 -0.38 -0.06
N LEU A 111 5.76 0.49 -0.97
CA LEU A 111 6.57 1.67 -0.61
C LEU A 111 5.80 2.62 0.30
N LEU A 112 4.50 2.82 0.07
CA LEU A 112 3.64 3.61 0.96
C LEU A 112 3.63 3.01 2.37
N THR A 113 3.36 1.72 2.51
CA THR A 113 3.37 1.06 3.82
C THR A 113 4.73 1.12 4.49
N TRP A 114 5.82 0.82 3.77
CA TRP A 114 7.16 0.88 4.35
C TRP A 114 7.61 2.30 4.75
N HIS A 115 7.00 3.33 4.18
CA HIS A 115 7.24 4.70 4.63
C HIS A 115 6.78 4.92 6.07
N PHE A 116 5.62 4.36 6.45
CA PHE A 116 5.03 4.56 7.78
C PHE A 116 5.36 3.44 8.77
N ASP A 117 5.46 2.19 8.30
CA ASP A 117 5.50 1.00 9.16
C ASP A 117 6.92 0.39 9.25
N GLY A 118 7.88 0.95 8.50
CA GLY A 118 9.22 0.39 8.32
C GLY A 118 9.23 -0.88 7.45
N SER A 119 10.39 -1.52 7.30
CA SER A 119 10.51 -2.74 6.48
C SER A 119 9.84 -3.93 7.16
N PHE A 120 8.74 -4.40 6.59
CA PHE A 120 7.98 -5.54 7.07
C PHE A 120 8.56 -6.88 6.57
N ASN A 121 8.86 -7.81 7.49
CA ASN A 121 9.36 -9.17 7.21
C ASN A 121 8.57 -10.25 7.98
N GLY A 122 7.25 -10.12 8.13
CA GLY A 122 6.41 -11.08 8.86
C GLY A 122 5.58 -12.00 7.94
N PRO A 123 4.99 -13.09 8.48
CA PRO A 123 4.21 -14.04 7.69
C PRO A 123 2.77 -13.58 7.36
N LYS A 124 2.30 -12.48 7.95
CA LYS A 124 0.92 -11.96 7.77
C LYS A 124 0.90 -10.44 7.68
N ALA A 125 0.06 -9.90 6.79
CA ALA A 125 -0.13 -8.45 6.67
C ALA A 125 -0.54 -7.86 8.03
N ARG A 126 0.26 -6.89 8.52
CA ARG A 126 -0.03 -6.20 9.77
C ARG A 126 -1.25 -5.30 9.63
N PRO A 127 -1.93 -4.97 10.75
CA PRO A 127 -2.82 -3.83 10.74
C PRO A 127 -2.07 -2.58 10.26
N PRO A 128 -2.74 -1.69 9.52
CA PRO A 128 -2.19 -0.38 9.18
C PRO A 128 -1.68 0.36 10.42
N SER A 129 -0.52 1.00 10.33
CA SER A 129 -0.11 1.93 11.39
C SER A 129 -1.11 3.06 11.53
N ARG A 130 -1.11 3.65 12.73
CA ARG A 130 -1.88 4.84 13.03
C ARG A 130 -1.51 5.99 12.10
N GLU A 131 -0.23 6.16 11.80
CA GLU A 131 0.30 7.20 10.93
C GLU A 131 -0.17 7.02 9.49
N LEU A 132 -0.16 5.79 8.96
CA LEU A 132 -0.71 5.49 7.65
C LEU A 132 -2.22 5.76 7.60
N LEU A 133 -2.98 5.43 8.66
CA LEU A 133 -4.41 5.70 8.73
C LEU A 133 -4.71 7.20 8.81
N ILE A 134 -3.95 7.95 9.60
CA ILE A 134 -4.10 9.41 9.75
C ILE A 134 -3.70 10.12 8.49
N PHE A 135 -2.55 9.74 7.90
CA PHE A 135 -2.18 10.15 6.56
C PHE A 135 -3.40 9.90 5.71
N LEU A 136 -3.96 8.67 5.75
CA LEU A 136 -5.04 8.29 4.87
C LEU A 136 -6.40 9.00 5.03
N SER A 137 -6.52 9.94 5.96
CA SER A 137 -7.81 10.48 6.39
C SER A 137 -8.06 11.93 5.93
N PRO A 138 -9.33 12.33 5.71
CA PRO A 138 -9.66 13.70 5.30
C PRO A 138 -9.38 14.79 6.37
N PRO A 139 -9.24 16.07 5.97
CA PRO A 139 -9.25 16.57 4.58
C PRO A 139 -7.93 16.26 3.86
N THR A 140 -8.03 16.09 2.55
CA THR A 140 -7.02 15.64 1.59
C THR A 140 -5.57 16.05 1.90
N TYR A 141 -4.70 15.05 1.90
CA TYR A 141 -3.24 15.06 1.91
C TYR A 141 -2.63 16.12 0.99
N ASP A 142 -1.75 16.91 1.59
CA ASP A 142 -0.61 17.44 0.85
C ASP A 142 0.40 16.30 0.68
N CYS A 143 0.35 15.65 -0.48
CA CYS A 143 1.12 14.45 -0.77
C CYS A 143 2.43 14.73 -1.53
N GLU A 144 2.79 15.99 -1.80
CA GLU A 144 3.92 16.29 -2.68
C GLU A 144 5.24 15.72 -2.13
N GLN A 145 5.53 15.99 -0.85
CA GLN A 145 6.76 15.53 -0.21
C GLN A 145 6.79 14.00 -0.02
N LEU A 146 5.64 13.38 0.26
CA LEU A 146 5.56 11.92 0.34
C LEU A 146 5.78 11.31 -1.04
N CYS A 147 5.05 11.76 -2.05
CA CYS A 147 5.17 11.27 -3.42
C CYS A 147 6.59 11.41 -3.93
N LYS A 148 7.28 12.52 -3.64
CA LYS A 148 8.71 12.69 -3.92
C LYS A 148 9.56 11.62 -3.25
N THR A 149 9.35 11.37 -1.96
CA THR A 149 10.08 10.32 -1.21
C THR A 149 9.82 8.92 -1.78
N LEU A 150 8.58 8.60 -2.12
CA LEU A 150 8.21 7.31 -2.70
C LEU A 150 8.78 7.15 -4.10
N TRP A 151 8.73 8.21 -4.92
CA TRP A 151 9.30 8.27 -6.27
C TRP A 151 10.81 8.05 -6.28
N GLU A 152 11.55 8.72 -5.39
CA GLU A 152 13.00 8.53 -5.23
C GLU A 152 13.32 7.06 -4.91
N ARG A 153 12.61 6.46 -3.96
CA ARG A 153 12.79 5.04 -3.58
C ARG A 153 12.40 4.08 -4.71
N TYR A 154 11.36 4.41 -5.46
CA TYR A 154 10.87 3.63 -6.58
C TYR A 154 11.86 3.60 -7.75
N ASN A 155 12.47 4.75 -8.08
CA ASN A 155 13.46 4.85 -9.16
C ASN A 155 14.84 4.34 -8.76
N HIS A 156 15.27 4.56 -7.52
CA HIS A 156 16.61 4.18 -7.05
C HIS A 156 16.90 2.68 -7.16
N ARG A 157 15.87 1.82 -7.05
CA ARG A 157 16.04 0.37 -7.06
C ARG A 157 16.02 -0.30 -8.43
N HIS A 158 15.66 0.42 -9.50
CA HIS A 158 15.31 -0.23 -10.76
C HIS A 158 15.81 0.47 -12.03
N ALA A 159 16.70 1.47 -11.92
CA ALA A 159 17.13 2.29 -13.07
C ALA A 159 15.94 2.79 -13.92
N ARG A 160 14.84 3.13 -13.24
CA ARG A 160 13.60 3.58 -13.89
C ARG A 160 13.70 5.07 -14.19
N GLU A 161 13.32 5.45 -15.40
CA GLU A 161 13.24 6.84 -15.85
C GLU A 161 11.82 7.40 -15.72
N GLU A 162 11.05 6.97 -14.71
CA GLU A 162 9.73 7.55 -14.46
C GLU A 162 9.90 8.95 -13.85
N THR A 163 9.26 9.98 -14.42
CA THR A 163 9.29 11.34 -13.86
C THR A 163 8.43 11.42 -12.59
N LEU A 164 8.70 12.38 -11.71
CA LEU A 164 7.91 12.59 -10.49
C LEU A 164 6.43 12.86 -10.84
N GLU A 165 6.17 13.69 -11.84
CA GLU A 165 4.82 14.01 -12.31
C GLU A 165 4.05 12.74 -12.72
N HIS A 166 4.67 11.87 -13.51
CA HIS A 166 4.05 10.64 -13.98
C HIS A 166 3.82 9.65 -12.83
N PHE A 167 4.77 9.57 -11.89
CA PHE A 167 4.62 8.77 -10.69
C PHE A 167 3.41 9.24 -9.85
N VAL A 168 3.31 10.54 -9.58
CA VAL A 168 2.20 11.15 -8.82
C VAL A 168 0.88 10.85 -9.51
N ALA A 169 0.77 11.12 -10.81
CA ALA A 169 -0.45 10.90 -11.58
C ALA A 169 -0.91 9.43 -11.53
N LYS A 170 0.03 8.48 -11.70
CA LYS A 170 -0.27 7.05 -11.59
C LYS A 170 -0.62 6.63 -10.17
N PHE A 171 0.06 7.17 -9.17
CA PHE A 171 -0.20 6.83 -7.77
C PHE A 171 -1.58 7.31 -7.32
N VAL A 172 -1.94 8.55 -7.65
CA VAL A 172 -3.30 9.08 -7.39
C VAL A 172 -4.34 8.25 -8.12
N ARG A 173 -4.13 7.96 -9.41
CA ARG A 173 -5.04 7.10 -10.19
C ARG A 173 -5.20 5.72 -9.56
N LEU A 174 -4.11 5.11 -9.11
CA LEU A 174 -4.14 3.81 -8.43
C LEU A 174 -5.02 3.85 -7.17
N LEU A 175 -4.83 4.85 -6.31
CA LEU A 175 -5.66 5.01 -5.11
C LEU A 175 -7.14 5.20 -5.50
N SER A 176 -7.46 6.11 -6.43
CA SER A 176 -8.84 6.32 -6.88
C SER A 176 -9.49 5.08 -7.49
N THR A 177 -8.74 4.30 -8.27
CA THR A 177 -9.22 3.02 -8.82
C THR A 177 -9.51 2.03 -7.69
N LEU A 178 -8.63 1.87 -6.72
CA LEU A 178 -8.85 0.97 -5.59
C LEU A 178 -10.05 1.39 -4.73
N GLU A 179 -10.27 2.68 -4.53
CA GLU A 179 -11.46 3.19 -3.83
C GLU A 179 -12.75 2.82 -4.58
N TYR A 180 -12.75 2.98 -5.90
CA TYR A 180 -13.88 2.62 -6.75
C TYR A 180 -14.16 1.12 -6.72
N GLU A 181 -13.14 0.29 -6.96
CA GLU A 181 -13.25 -1.18 -6.95
C GLU A 181 -13.68 -1.70 -5.57
N PHE A 182 -13.15 -1.12 -4.50
CA PHE A 182 -13.59 -1.45 -3.15
C PHE A 182 -15.07 -1.14 -2.92
N GLY A 183 -15.55 0.03 -3.39
CA GLY A 183 -16.97 0.38 -3.34
C GLY A 183 -17.84 -0.67 -4.01
N LEU A 184 -17.48 -1.11 -5.22
CA LEU A 184 -18.18 -2.19 -5.92
C LEU A 184 -18.18 -3.49 -5.12
N LEU A 185 -17.01 -3.91 -4.60
CA LEU A 185 -16.89 -5.15 -3.82
C LEU A 185 -17.71 -5.12 -2.53
N PHE A 186 -17.75 -3.97 -1.85
CA PHE A 186 -18.44 -3.82 -0.56
C PHE A 186 -19.96 -3.82 -0.68
N PHE A 187 -20.52 -3.38 -1.81
CA PHE A 187 -21.98 -3.31 -2.01
C PHE A 187 -22.58 -4.51 -2.77
N VAL A 188 -21.76 -5.29 -3.47
CA VAL A 188 -22.23 -6.43 -4.29
C VAL A 188 -22.24 -7.75 -3.51
N ARG A 189 -21.55 -7.83 -2.36
CA ARG A 189 -21.48 -9.03 -1.49
C ARG A 189 -22.16 -8.80 -0.15
#